data_AF-T0Q6C6-F1
#
_entry.id   AF-T0Q6C6-F1
#
_cell.length_a   1.000
_cell.length_b   1.000
_cell.length_c   1.000
_cell.angle_alpha   90.00
_cell.angle_beta   90.00
_cell.angle_gamma   90.00
#
_symmetry.space_group_name_H-M   'P 1'
#
loop_
_entity.id
_entity.type
_entity.pdbx_description
1 polymer ?
#
loop_
_entity_poly.entity_id
_entity_poly.type
_entity_poly.pdbx_seq_one_letter_code
_entity_poly.pdbx_strand_id
1 'polypeptide(L)'
;MCRGDTPLGGTPRTSAKKELVTSPSPHGKKTVFTFDTPVSDRIKLVSKLPSWCSEVNSLIMKFHGGRIREASAKNFMLVLDDDDDKPIFQFGKYSKSKFSLDFRFPLAPIQAFAIGLTSCSWSAKSKLNN
;
A
#
# COMPACT_ATOMS: atom_id res chain seq x y z
N MET A 1 -10.89 -30.66 -59.09
CA MET A 1 -10.73 -31.05 -57.67
C MET A 1 -10.62 -29.77 -56.86
N CYS A 2 -11.67 -29.44 -56.13
CA CYS A 2 -11.83 -28.18 -55.41
C CYS A 2 -10.86 -28.12 -54.22
N ARG A 3 -10.12 -27.01 -54.09
CA ARG A 3 -9.38 -26.69 -52.87
C ARG A 3 -10.38 -26.13 -51.86
N GLY A 4 -10.53 -26.80 -50.72
CA GLY A 4 -11.40 -26.36 -49.64
C GLY A 4 -10.71 -25.27 -48.81
N ASP A 5 -11.27 -24.07 -48.85
CA ASP A 5 -11.03 -23.04 -47.84
C ASP A 5 -11.74 -23.44 -46.54
N THR A 6 -11.00 -23.49 -45.43
CA THR A 6 -11.58 -23.72 -44.09
C THR A 6 -11.62 -22.38 -43.35
N PRO A 7 -12.79 -21.84 -42.97
CA PRO A 7 -12.86 -20.66 -42.13
C PRO A 7 -12.98 -21.01 -40.64
N LEU A 8 -12.31 -20.18 -39.83
CA LEU A 8 -12.61 -19.74 -38.46
C LEU A 8 -12.91 -20.76 -37.36
N GLY A 9 -12.19 -20.61 -36.24
CA GLY A 9 -12.63 -21.18 -34.97
C GLY A 9 -11.77 -20.85 -33.75
N GLY A 10 -11.04 -19.72 -33.74
CA GLY A 10 -10.39 -19.27 -32.50
C GLY A 10 -11.45 -18.78 -31.53
N THR A 11 -11.56 -19.41 -30.35
CA THR A 11 -12.41 -18.92 -29.26
C THR A 11 -12.14 -17.43 -29.02
N PRO A 12 -13.17 -16.56 -28.97
CA PRO A 12 -12.97 -15.20 -28.54
C PRO A 12 -12.35 -15.28 -27.15
N ARG A 13 -11.15 -14.72 -27.00
CA ARG A 13 -10.58 -14.49 -25.68
C ARG A 13 -11.38 -13.31 -25.12
N THR A 14 -12.62 -13.57 -24.70
CA THR A 14 -13.35 -12.67 -23.82
C THR A 14 -12.53 -12.60 -22.56
N SER A 15 -11.65 -11.60 -22.50
CA SER A 15 -11.10 -11.14 -21.24
C SER A 15 -12.33 -10.76 -20.43
N ALA A 16 -12.76 -11.67 -19.56
CA ALA A 16 -13.72 -11.34 -18.53
C ALA A 16 -13.04 -10.24 -17.72
N LYS A 17 -13.37 -8.99 -18.06
CA LYS A 17 -12.98 -7.82 -17.29
C LYS A 17 -13.61 -8.09 -15.93
N LYS A 18 -12.79 -8.56 -14.97
CA LYS A 18 -13.22 -8.72 -13.59
C LYS A 18 -13.53 -7.32 -13.12
N GLU A 19 -14.78 -6.89 -13.30
CA GLU A 19 -15.30 -5.70 -12.64
C GLU A 19 -15.23 -6.01 -11.16
N LEU A 20 -14.17 -5.49 -10.52
CA LEU A 20 -14.11 -5.37 -9.08
C LEU A 20 -15.15 -4.32 -8.68
N VAL A 21 -16.40 -4.76 -8.60
CA VAL A 21 -17.47 -4.03 -7.93
C VAL A 21 -17.17 -4.03 -6.44
N THR A 22 -16.34 -3.09 -6.02
CA THR A 22 -16.33 -2.65 -4.62
C THR A 22 -17.05 -1.31 -4.59
N SER A 23 -18.30 -1.34 -4.17
CA SER A 23 -19.11 -0.14 -3.97
C SER A 23 -18.86 0.38 -2.56
N PRO A 24 -18.47 1.65 -2.38
CA PRO A 24 -18.66 2.30 -1.10
C PRO A 24 -19.61 3.48 -1.30
N SER A 25 -20.88 3.23 -1.65
CA SER A 25 -21.91 4.25 -1.43
C SER A 25 -23.31 3.68 -1.23
N PRO A 26 -24.08 4.13 -0.19
CA PRO A 26 -25.37 3.57 0.19
C PRO A 26 -26.59 4.10 -0.58
N HIS A 27 -26.44 4.99 -1.57
CA HIS A 27 -27.58 5.48 -2.37
C HIS A 27 -27.22 5.79 -3.82
N GLY A 28 -27.72 4.96 -4.73
CA GLY A 28 -28.15 5.36 -6.08
C GLY A 28 -27.10 5.64 -7.16
N LYS A 29 -25.82 5.88 -6.84
CA LYS A 29 -24.79 6.14 -7.87
C LYS A 29 -23.81 4.98 -7.96
N LYS A 30 -23.78 4.29 -9.10
CA LYS A 30 -22.77 3.26 -9.44
C LYS A 30 -21.41 3.93 -9.66
N THR A 31 -20.74 4.37 -8.60
CA THR A 31 -19.34 4.79 -8.70
C THR A 31 -18.49 3.52 -8.78
N VAL A 32 -18.05 3.17 -9.99
CA VAL A 32 -17.05 2.12 -10.17
C VAL A 32 -15.75 2.63 -9.57
N PHE A 33 -15.20 1.93 -8.57
CA PHE A 33 -13.89 2.22 -8.03
C PHE A 33 -12.83 1.80 -9.07
N THR A 34 -12.59 2.65 -10.06
CA THR A 34 -11.55 2.46 -11.06
C THR A 34 -10.35 3.34 -10.69
N PHE A 35 -9.14 2.85 -10.89
CA PHE A 35 -7.94 3.65 -10.66
C PHE A 35 -7.90 4.90 -11.58
N ASP A 36 -8.57 4.82 -12.73
CA ASP A 36 -8.61 5.82 -13.81
C ASP A 36 -9.61 6.98 -13.61
N THR A 37 -10.41 6.99 -12.54
CA THR A 37 -11.31 8.11 -12.22
C THR A 37 -10.50 9.36 -11.87
N PRO A 38 -10.90 10.59 -12.31
CA PRO A 38 -10.16 11.81 -12.02
C PRO A 38 -9.84 11.95 -10.52
N VAL A 39 -8.56 12.22 -10.25
CA VAL A 39 -7.87 12.03 -8.97
C VAL A 39 -8.13 13.16 -7.96
N SER A 40 -8.93 14.17 -8.32
CA SER A 40 -9.11 15.43 -7.59
C SER A 40 -9.49 15.26 -6.12
N ASP A 41 -10.24 14.20 -5.78
CA ASP A 41 -10.76 13.96 -4.42
C ASP A 41 -9.89 12.97 -3.60
N ARG A 42 -8.74 12.54 -4.13
CA ARG A 42 -7.87 11.55 -3.46
C ARG A 42 -6.75 12.22 -2.69
N ILE A 43 -6.55 11.76 -1.45
CA ILE A 43 -5.41 12.19 -0.63
C ILE A 43 -4.23 11.25 -0.92
N LYS A 44 -3.11 11.81 -1.35
CA LYS A 44 -1.88 11.07 -1.60
C LYS A 44 -1.03 11.06 -0.34
N LEU A 45 -0.81 9.87 0.21
CA LEU A 45 0.15 9.64 1.29
C LEU A 45 1.37 8.93 0.72
N VAL A 46 2.56 9.41 1.07
CA VAL A 46 3.84 8.87 0.61
C VAL A 46 4.68 8.41 1.79
N SER A 47 5.53 7.41 1.56
CA SER A 47 6.46 6.95 2.59
C SER A 47 7.55 7.98 2.78
N LYS A 48 7.76 8.42 4.04
CA LYS A 48 8.91 9.25 4.37
C LYS A 48 10.20 8.43 4.17
N LEU A 49 11.16 9.00 3.47
CA LEU A 49 12.47 8.39 3.25
C LEU A 49 13.39 8.63 4.44
N PRO A 50 14.29 7.69 4.77
CA PRO A 50 15.29 7.91 5.80
C PRO A 50 16.30 8.98 5.34
N SER A 51 16.84 9.73 6.29
CA SER A 51 17.88 10.74 6.04
C SER A 51 19.25 10.17 6.35
N TRP A 52 20.25 10.53 5.54
CA TRP A 52 21.64 10.18 5.82
C TRP A 52 22.11 10.85 7.12
N CYS A 53 22.74 10.08 8.00
CA CYS A 53 23.37 10.57 9.21
C CYS A 53 24.88 10.27 9.17
N SER A 54 25.69 11.33 9.08
CA SER A 54 27.15 11.23 8.96
C SER A 54 27.80 10.66 10.23
N GLU A 55 27.28 10.99 11.40
CA GLU A 55 27.81 10.54 12.71
C GLU A 55 27.84 9.02 12.84
N VAL A 56 26.84 8.33 12.29
CA VAL A 56 26.74 6.87 12.30
C VAL A 56 27.01 6.22 10.94
N ASN A 57 27.33 7.03 9.92
CA ASN A 57 27.54 6.61 8.55
C ASN A 57 26.40 5.71 7.99
N SER A 58 25.14 6.10 8.22
CA SER A 58 23.98 5.28 7.87
C SER A 58 22.70 6.08 7.61
N LEU A 59 21.72 5.46 6.95
CA LEU A 59 20.38 6.01 6.75
C LEU A 59 19.54 5.82 8.02
N ILE A 60 19.12 6.93 8.62
CA ILE A 60 18.31 6.96 9.84
C ILE A 60 16.95 7.57 9.56
N MET A 61 15.92 6.98 10.16
CA MET A 61 14.60 7.58 10.27
C MET A 61 14.23 7.75 11.74
N LYS A 62 13.86 8.98 12.12
CA LYS A 62 13.48 9.33 13.49
C LYS A 62 11.98 9.16 13.69
N PHE A 63 11.58 8.23 14.56
CA PHE A 63 10.18 7.99 14.91
C PHE A 63 9.75 8.82 16.12
N HIS A 64 8.47 9.19 16.19
CA HIS A 64 7.96 10.08 17.22
C HIS A 64 7.50 9.32 18.46
N GLY A 65 7.71 9.91 19.64
CA GLY A 65 7.14 9.42 20.90
C GLY A 65 7.72 8.10 21.42
N GLY A 66 8.86 7.63 20.91
CA GLY A 66 9.57 6.44 21.44
C GLY A 66 8.81 5.11 21.36
N ARG A 67 7.71 5.06 20.58
CA ARG A 67 6.85 3.87 20.43
C ARG A 67 7.37 2.86 19.42
N ILE A 68 8.40 3.21 18.64
CA ILE A 68 9.10 2.30 17.73
C ILE A 68 10.53 2.19 18.26
N ARG A 69 10.92 1.00 18.70
CA ARG A 69 12.16 0.77 19.48
C ARG A 69 13.09 -0.24 18.85
N GLU A 70 12.53 -1.18 18.08
CA GLU A 70 13.28 -2.28 17.48
C GLU A 70 13.51 -2.00 15.99
N ALA A 71 14.75 -2.16 15.52
CA ALA A 71 15.07 -2.02 14.10
C ALA A 71 14.32 -3.06 13.25
N SER A 72 13.67 -2.61 12.17
CA SER A 72 12.96 -3.49 11.26
C SER A 72 12.70 -2.82 9.92
N ALA A 73 12.70 -3.60 8.84
CA ALA A 73 12.19 -3.17 7.54
C ALA A 73 10.68 -2.84 7.54
N LYS A 74 9.97 -3.21 8.62
CA LYS A 74 8.54 -2.90 8.83
C LYS A 74 8.31 -1.53 9.49
N ASN A 75 9.36 -0.78 9.80
CA ASN A 75 9.23 0.53 10.43
C ASN A 75 9.12 1.62 9.36
N PHE A 76 7.98 2.30 9.28
CA PHE A 76 7.76 3.35 8.28
C PHE A 76 6.82 4.44 8.79
N MET A 77 6.90 5.61 8.15
CA MET A 77 5.99 6.73 8.34
C MET A 77 5.36 7.10 7.02
N LEU A 78 4.09 7.50 7.04
CA LEU A 78 3.43 8.14 5.90
C LEU A 78 3.18 9.61 6.19
N VAL A 79 3.45 10.42 5.18
CA VAL A 79 3.31 11.87 5.16
C VAL A 79 2.42 12.27 3.96
N LEU A 80 1.90 13.49 3.97
CA LEU A 80 1.24 14.05 2.80
C LEU A 80 2.30 14.41 1.76
N ASP A 81 1.97 14.26 0.48
CA ASP A 81 2.91 14.58 -0.63
C ASP A 81 3.45 16.02 -0.57
N ASP A 82 2.66 16.93 0.03
CA ASP A 82 2.98 18.36 0.16
C ASP A 82 3.59 18.74 1.53
N ASP A 83 3.65 17.82 2.50
CA ASP A 83 4.12 18.11 3.87
C ASP A 83 4.79 16.88 4.52
N ASP A 84 6.12 16.84 4.41
CA ASP A 84 6.99 15.79 4.94
C ASP A 84 7.25 15.92 6.46
N ASP A 85 6.99 17.07 7.06
CA ASP A 85 7.33 17.35 8.46
C ASP A 85 6.28 16.82 9.42
N LYS A 86 5.06 16.59 8.93
CA LYS A 86 3.94 16.11 9.73
C LYS A 86 3.54 14.66 9.36
N PRO A 87 4.10 13.65 10.05
CA PRO A 87 3.67 12.28 9.85
C PRO A 87 2.19 12.10 10.22
N ILE A 88 1.41 11.62 9.25
CA ILE A 88 0.00 11.26 9.40
C ILE A 88 -0.14 9.86 9.98
N PHE A 89 0.82 8.98 9.70
CA PHE A 89 0.84 7.60 10.14
C PHE A 89 2.27 7.21 10.51
N GLN A 90 2.46 6.51 11.63
CA GLN A 90 3.70 5.78 11.91
C GLN A 90 3.38 4.37 12.36
N PHE A 91 4.13 3.42 11.84
CA PHE A 91 4.02 2.01 12.19
C PHE A 91 5.41 1.42 12.36
N GLY A 92 5.58 0.60 13.38
CA GLY A 92 6.86 -0.07 13.57
C GLY A 92 6.89 -0.97 14.80
N LYS A 93 8.02 -1.66 14.95
CA LYS A 93 8.21 -2.69 15.96
C LYS A 93 8.54 -2.06 17.32
N TYR A 94 7.78 -2.44 18.32
CA TYR A 94 8.06 -2.09 19.72
C TYR A 94 8.79 -3.22 20.45
N SER A 95 8.42 -4.49 20.17
CA SER A 95 9.08 -5.68 20.71
C SER A 95 8.91 -6.88 19.77
N LYS A 96 9.42 -8.06 20.14
CA LYS A 96 9.46 -9.28 19.29
C LYS A 96 8.14 -9.58 18.56
N SER A 97 7.00 -9.42 19.24
CA SER A 97 5.66 -9.70 18.73
C SER A 97 4.68 -8.53 18.86
N LYS A 98 5.17 -7.32 19.14
CA LYS A 98 4.34 -6.13 19.33
C LYS A 98 4.75 -5.02 18.38
N PHE A 99 3.75 -4.41 17.77
CA PHE A 99 3.90 -3.25 16.90
C PHE A 99 3.13 -2.08 17.50
N SER A 100 3.67 -0.89 17.29
CA SER A 100 2.98 0.36 17.56
C SER A 100 2.42 0.91 16.27
N LEU A 101 1.19 1.41 16.32
CA LEU A 101 0.48 2.00 15.19
C LEU A 101 -0.15 3.29 15.68
N ASP A 102 0.36 4.41 15.16
CA ASP A 102 -0.18 5.72 15.46
C ASP A 102 -0.61 6.37 14.17
N PHE A 103 -1.78 6.99 14.19
CA PHE A 103 -2.36 7.66 13.03
C PHE A 103 -3.06 8.93 13.47
N ARG A 104 -3.25 9.82 12.52
CA ARG A 104 -3.95 11.09 12.69
C ARG A 104 -4.95 11.26 11.55
N PHE A 105 -5.83 12.24 11.69
CA PHE A 105 -6.60 12.75 10.56
C PHE A 105 -5.67 12.99 9.37
N PRO A 106 -6.03 12.56 8.14
CA PRO A 106 -7.37 12.13 7.69
C PRO A 106 -7.66 10.63 7.79
N LEU A 107 -6.77 9.81 8.36
CA LEU A 107 -7.00 8.36 8.41
C LEU A 107 -8.01 7.97 9.48
N ALA A 108 -8.97 7.12 9.09
CA ALA A 108 -9.82 6.40 10.03
C ALA A 108 -9.04 5.22 10.65
N PRO A 109 -9.40 4.78 11.87
CA PRO A 109 -8.72 3.65 12.53
C PRO A 109 -8.67 2.37 11.67
N ILE A 110 -9.76 2.06 10.95
CA ILE A 110 -9.82 0.88 10.07
C ILE A 110 -8.86 0.96 8.89
N GLN A 111 -8.69 2.16 8.30
CA GLN A 111 -7.76 2.38 7.19
C GLN A 111 -6.32 2.22 7.68
N ALA A 112 -6.00 2.86 8.80
CA ALA A 112 -4.68 2.78 9.42
C ALA A 112 -4.34 1.33 9.78
N PHE A 113 -5.28 0.59 10.38
CA PHE A 113 -5.11 -0.81 10.71
C PHE A 113 -4.86 -1.69 9.48
N ALA A 114 -5.63 -1.49 8.41
CA ALA A 114 -5.44 -2.22 7.16
C ALA A 114 -4.04 -1.99 6.57
N ILE A 115 -3.54 -0.75 6.56
CA ILE A 115 -2.17 -0.41 6.13
C ILE A 115 -1.12 -1.11 7.01
N GLY A 116 -1.32 -1.14 8.33
CA GLY A 116 -0.41 -1.86 9.24
C GLY A 116 -0.36 -3.36 8.96
N LEU A 117 -1.52 -3.99 8.73
CA LEU A 117 -1.61 -5.42 8.44
C LEU A 117 -0.89 -5.83 7.15
N THR A 118 -0.99 -5.03 6.08
CA THR A 118 -0.30 -5.32 4.82
C THR A 118 1.21 -5.34 5.01
N SER A 119 1.75 -4.44 5.83
CA SER A 119 3.17 -4.42 6.19
C SER A 119 3.57 -5.61 7.08
N CYS A 120 2.75 -5.98 8.07
CA CYS A 120 2.98 -7.16 8.91
C CYS A 120 3.02 -8.46 8.09
N SER A 121 2.13 -8.58 7.11
CA SER A 121 2.04 -9.76 6.25
C SER A 121 3.21 -9.90 5.30
N TRP A 122 4.02 -8.84 5.10
CA TRP A 122 5.21 -8.93 4.27
C TRP A 122 6.26 -9.85 4.90
N SER A 123 6.39 -11.04 4.33
CA SER A 123 7.41 -12.04 4.65
C SER A 123 8.38 -12.16 3.47
N ALA A 124 9.57 -11.56 3.62
CA ALA A 124 10.69 -11.87 2.75
C ALA A 124 11.18 -13.30 3.08
N LYS A 125 10.53 -14.33 2.52
CA LYS A 125 11.13 -15.67 2.50
C LYS A 125 12.27 -15.61 1.50
N SER A 126 13.52 -15.68 1.96
CA SER A 126 14.63 -16.02 1.08
C SER A 126 14.34 -17.42 0.53
N LYS A 127 14.25 -17.54 -0.80
CA LYS A 127 14.49 -18.83 -1.44
C LYS A 127 15.97 -19.13 -1.19
N LEU A 128 16.26 -19.88 -0.13
CA LEU A 128 17.50 -20.61 0.00
C LEU A 128 17.24 -21.97 -0.66
N ASN A 129 17.47 -22.02 -1.97
CA ASN A 129 17.59 -23.24 -2.74
C ASN A 129 18.97 -23.84 -2.43
N ASN A 130 18.95 -25.02 -1.81
CA ASN A 130 20.06 -25.96 -1.68
C ASN A 130 20.19 -26.79 -2.95
#